data_AF-A0A536GMM4-F1
#
_entry.id   AF-A0A536GMM4-F1
#
_cell.length_a   1.000
_cell.length_b   1.000
_cell.length_c   1.000
_cell.angle_alpha   90.00
_cell.angle_beta   90.00
_cell.angle_gamma   90.00
#
_symmetry.space_group_name_H-M   'P 1'
#
loop_
_entity.id
_entity.type
_entity.pdbx_description
1 polymer ?
#
loop_
_entity_poly.entity_id
_entity_poly.type
_entity_poly.pdbx_seq_one_letter_code
_entity_poly.pdbx_strand_id
1 'polypeptide(L)'
;MGADDGLIDAELKRDPTDEGQRHAAAARAAHPTAEAKEQVWASLMEDSTLPLATLRSMMRGFHRFDQRRLLEPYRARYFDAVARLWKERDIEVGLAFARMMYPTVVVGEETIRATDRYLAGQNVPGPIRRVLLEAKDNMERAMRGRAADAAETVGDRVSATR
;
A
#
# COMPACT_ATOMS: atom_id res chain seq x y z
N MET A 1 17.44 -10.63 13.85
CA MET A 1 17.99 -9.86 12.73
C MET A 1 18.20 -10.84 11.60
N GLY A 2 17.44 -10.68 10.52
CA GLY A 2 17.60 -11.52 9.33
C GLY A 2 18.89 -11.16 8.60
N ALA A 3 19.39 -12.06 7.74
CA ALA A 3 20.58 -11.79 6.91
C ALA A 3 20.42 -10.49 6.08
N ASP A 4 19.19 -10.18 5.67
CA ASP A 4 18.86 -8.99 4.89
C ASP A 4 19.01 -7.69 5.70
N ASP A 5 18.75 -7.69 7.02
CA ASP A 5 18.96 -6.52 7.88
C ASP A 5 20.45 -6.12 7.88
N GLY A 6 21.34 -7.12 7.90
CA GLY A 6 22.78 -6.91 7.86
C GLY A 6 23.27 -6.31 6.54
N LEU A 7 22.64 -6.65 5.42
CA LEU A 7 22.95 -6.07 4.10
C LEU A 7 22.46 -4.61 4.00
N ILE A 8 21.27 -4.32 4.51
CA ILE A 8 20.73 -2.95 4.53
C ILE A 8 21.61 -2.05 5.40
N ASP A 9 22.03 -2.53 6.57
CA ASP A 9 22.92 -1.77 7.47
C ASP A 9 24.32 -1.58 6.88
N ALA A 10 24.84 -2.58 6.16
CA ALA A 10 26.11 -2.46 5.45
C ALA A 10 26.02 -1.41 4.34
N GLU A 11 24.94 -1.39 3.55
CA GLU A 11 24.76 -0.40 2.49
C GLU A 11 24.52 1.00 3.06
N LEU A 12 23.75 1.13 4.14
CA LEU A 12 23.54 2.43 4.80
C LEU A 12 24.84 3.00 5.38
N LYS A 13 25.78 2.15 5.81
CA LYS A 13 27.13 2.60 6.21
C LYS A 13 27.95 3.08 5.02
N ARG A 14 27.74 2.50 3.83
CA ARG A 14 28.41 2.90 2.58
C ARG A 14 27.83 4.20 2.03
N ASP A 15 26.52 4.39 2.15
CA ASP A 15 25.79 5.60 1.76
C ASP A 15 24.97 6.18 2.93
N PRO A 16 25.59 7.04 3.77
CA PRO A 16 24.91 7.67 4.90
C PRO A 16 24.08 8.90 4.51
N THR A 17 23.86 9.16 3.22
CA THR A 17 23.09 10.33 2.76
C THR A 17 21.59 10.20 3.09
N ASP A 18 20.84 11.30 2.95
CA ASP A 18 19.37 11.27 3.06
C ASP A 18 18.74 10.27 2.07
N GLU A 19 19.28 10.18 0.86
CA GLU A 19 18.84 9.21 -0.14
C GLU A 19 19.10 7.77 0.30
N GLY A 20 20.32 7.48 0.80
CA GLY A 20 20.66 6.20 1.39
C GLY A 20 19.76 5.80 2.56
N GLN A 21 19.44 6.75 3.45
CA GLN A 21 18.48 6.52 4.55
C GLN A 21 17.07 6.20 4.04
N ARG A 22 16.59 6.90 3.00
CA ARG A 22 15.29 6.63 2.38
C ARG A 22 15.25 5.27 1.67
N HIS A 23 16.34 4.88 1.03
CA HIS A 23 16.48 3.55 0.43
C HIS A 23 16.47 2.45 1.50
N ALA A 24 17.21 2.64 2.59
CA ALA A 24 17.19 1.72 3.72
C ALA A 24 15.79 1.59 4.34
N ALA A 25 15.07 2.70 4.51
CA ALA A 25 13.69 2.69 5.02
C ALA A 25 12.74 1.93 4.08
N ALA A 26 12.85 2.13 2.77
CA ALA A 26 12.05 1.39 1.78
C ALA A 26 12.39 -0.11 1.77
N ALA A 27 13.67 -0.47 1.86
CA ALA A 27 14.13 -1.85 1.91
C ALA A 27 13.59 -2.56 3.18
N ARG A 28 13.72 -1.91 4.35
CA ARG A 28 13.18 -2.45 5.60
C ARG A 28 11.66 -2.64 5.54
N ALA A 29 10.95 -1.70 4.94
CA ALA A 29 9.50 -1.80 4.77
C ALA A 29 9.06 -2.93 3.82
N ALA A 30 9.96 -3.37 2.94
CA ALA A 30 9.72 -4.46 2.00
C ALA A 30 9.96 -5.85 2.59
N HIS A 31 10.48 -5.98 3.81
CA HIS A 31 10.70 -7.30 4.43
C HIS A 31 9.40 -8.12 4.49
N PRO A 32 9.46 -9.42 4.13
CA PRO A 32 8.30 -10.30 4.03
C PRO A 32 7.91 -10.90 5.39
N THR A 33 7.88 -10.10 6.44
CA THR A 33 7.50 -10.54 7.80
C THR A 33 6.34 -9.71 8.34
N ALA A 34 5.52 -10.31 9.20
CA ALA A 34 4.39 -9.60 9.81
C ALA A 34 4.89 -8.47 10.72
N GLU A 35 6.00 -8.71 11.42
CA GLU A 35 6.67 -7.76 12.30
C GLU A 35 7.12 -6.51 11.54
N ALA A 36 7.71 -6.69 10.36
CA ALA A 36 8.13 -5.56 9.53
C ALA A 36 6.93 -4.74 9.03
N LYS A 37 5.83 -5.39 8.62
CA LYS A 37 4.60 -4.68 8.24
C LYS A 37 4.03 -3.90 9.40
N GLU A 38 4.01 -4.48 10.59
CA GLU A 38 3.49 -3.79 11.76
C GLU A 38 4.36 -2.62 12.18
N GLN A 39 5.69 -2.78 12.14
CA GLN A 39 6.61 -1.69 12.45
C GLN A 39 6.42 -0.51 11.49
N VAL A 40 6.33 -0.76 10.19
CA VAL A 40 6.05 0.29 9.21
C VAL A 40 4.72 0.95 9.49
N TRP A 41 3.67 0.16 9.71
CA TRP A 41 2.33 0.69 9.98
C TRP A 41 2.31 1.58 11.22
N ALA A 42 2.92 1.14 12.32
CA ALA A 42 3.05 1.91 13.55
C ALA A 42 3.78 3.24 13.30
N SER A 43 4.93 3.22 12.62
CA SER A 43 5.66 4.44 12.27
C SER A 43 4.81 5.42 11.44
N LEU A 44 4.05 4.93 10.45
CA LEU A 44 3.16 5.79 9.65
C LEU A 44 2.05 6.43 10.50
N MET A 45 1.55 5.74 11.53
CA MET A 45 0.47 6.21 12.39
C MET A 45 0.94 7.14 13.50
N GLU A 46 2.11 6.86 14.08
CA GLU A 46 2.50 7.39 15.39
C GLU A 46 3.72 8.32 15.30
N ASP A 47 4.59 8.14 14.31
CA ASP A 47 5.81 8.95 14.21
C ASP A 47 5.55 10.24 13.43
N SER A 48 5.44 11.35 14.17
CA SER A 48 5.32 12.70 13.61
C SER A 48 6.65 13.37 13.33
N THR A 49 7.77 12.73 13.67
CA THR A 49 9.13 13.28 13.49
C THR A 49 9.72 12.93 12.13
N LEU A 50 9.22 11.88 11.48
CA LEU A 50 9.71 11.45 10.17
C LEU A 50 9.34 12.45 9.06
N PRO A 51 10.31 12.85 8.21
CA PRO A 51 10.02 13.64 7.03
C PRO A 51 9.08 12.92 6.06
N LEU A 52 8.23 13.67 5.35
CA LEU A 52 7.30 13.12 4.35
C LEU A 52 8.01 12.27 3.27
N ALA A 53 9.23 12.64 2.89
CA ALA A 53 10.03 11.88 1.93
C ALA A 53 10.38 10.46 2.44
N THR A 54 10.65 10.33 3.74
CA THR A 54 10.90 9.04 4.41
C THR A 54 9.62 8.24 4.53
N LEU A 55 8.52 8.86 4.97
CA LEU A 55 7.19 8.22 5.02
C LEU A 55 6.79 7.66 3.65
N ARG A 56 6.94 8.44 2.56
CA ARG A 56 6.68 7.99 1.19
C ARG A 56 7.56 6.81 0.78
N SER A 57 8.80 6.76 1.26
CA SER A 57 9.72 5.66 0.96
C SER A 57 9.32 4.37 1.69
N MET A 58 8.88 4.48 2.94
CA MET A 58 8.28 3.37 3.68
C MET A 58 6.99 2.86 3.02
N MET A 59 6.07 3.77 2.64
CA MET A 59 4.83 3.41 1.93
C MET A 59 5.11 2.66 0.61
N ARG A 60 6.15 3.08 -0.14
CA ARG A 60 6.60 2.38 -1.36
C ARG A 60 7.10 0.97 -1.09
N GLY A 61 7.85 0.77 0.00
CA GLY A 61 8.35 -0.55 0.40
C GLY A 61 7.25 -1.47 0.95
N PHE A 62 6.20 -0.91 1.55
CA PHE A 62 5.16 -1.66 2.23
C PHE A 62 4.39 -2.62 1.31
N HIS A 63 3.95 -2.14 0.14
CA HIS A 63 3.16 -2.92 -0.81
C HIS A 63 4.03 -3.78 -1.73
N ARG A 64 4.08 -5.10 -1.47
CA ARG A 64 4.79 -6.08 -2.29
C ARG A 64 3.80 -7.16 -2.76
N PHE A 65 3.76 -7.43 -4.07
CA PHE A 65 2.74 -8.29 -4.69
C PHE A 65 2.80 -9.75 -4.22
N ASP A 66 4.00 -10.25 -3.95
CA ASP A 66 4.31 -11.58 -3.40
C ASP A 66 3.94 -11.72 -1.91
N GLN A 67 3.59 -10.63 -1.23
CA GLN A 67 3.33 -10.59 0.20
C GLN A 67 1.84 -10.37 0.54
N ARG A 68 0.94 -10.65 -0.41
CA ARG A 68 -0.51 -10.41 -0.29
C ARG A 68 -1.11 -10.85 1.06
N ARG A 69 -0.79 -12.06 1.53
CA ARG A 69 -1.32 -12.61 2.80
C ARG A 69 -0.94 -11.77 4.02
N LEU A 70 0.24 -11.15 4.02
CA LEU A 70 0.67 -10.25 5.09
C LEU A 70 -0.05 -8.91 5.05
N LEU A 71 -0.58 -8.52 3.87
CA LEU A 71 -1.24 -7.23 3.66
C LEU A 71 -2.75 -7.28 3.92
N GLU A 72 -3.37 -8.46 3.96
CA GLU A 72 -4.81 -8.65 4.19
C GLU A 72 -5.33 -7.95 5.46
N PRO A 73 -4.65 -8.02 6.62
CA PRO A 73 -5.12 -7.34 7.84
C PRO A 73 -5.20 -5.81 7.71
N TYR A 74 -4.41 -5.22 6.81
CA TYR A 74 -4.32 -3.77 6.67
C TYR A 74 -5.44 -3.16 5.82
N ARG A 75 -6.19 -3.98 5.06
CA ARG A 75 -7.34 -3.50 4.28
C ARG A 75 -8.40 -2.86 5.18
N ALA A 76 -8.74 -3.50 6.30
CA ALA A 76 -9.72 -2.95 7.24
C ALA A 76 -9.17 -1.70 7.93
N ARG A 77 -7.92 -1.79 8.42
CA ARG A 77 -7.24 -0.71 9.16
C ARG A 77 -7.03 0.55 8.33
N TYR A 78 -6.91 0.41 7.00
CA TYR A 78 -6.65 1.52 6.07
C TYR A 78 -7.69 2.64 6.16
N PHE A 79 -8.99 2.32 6.17
CA PHE A 79 -10.02 3.35 6.12
C PHE A 79 -10.10 4.16 7.42
N ASP A 80 -9.93 3.49 8.57
CA ASP A 80 -9.83 4.15 9.87
C ASP A 80 -8.58 5.03 9.93
N ALA A 81 -7.46 4.54 9.42
CA ALA A 81 -6.21 5.30 9.35
C ALA A 81 -6.30 6.54 8.45
N VAL A 82 -6.98 6.46 7.29
CA VAL A 82 -7.21 7.63 6.42
C VAL A 82 -7.98 8.72 7.17
N ALA A 83 -9.05 8.37 7.86
CA ALA A 83 -9.85 9.33 8.62
C ALA A 83 -9.03 9.96 9.76
N ARG A 84 -8.27 9.13 10.49
CA ARG A 84 -7.40 9.58 11.59
C ARG A 84 -6.31 10.53 11.11
N LEU A 85 -5.50 10.11 10.13
CA LEU A 85 -4.38 10.90 9.63
C LEU A 85 -4.84 12.20 8.99
N TRP A 86 -5.98 12.21 8.29
CA TRP A 86 -6.54 13.44 7.74
C TRP A 86 -6.87 14.48 8.83
N LYS A 87 -7.33 14.02 9.99
CA LYS A 87 -7.70 14.88 11.12
C LYS A 87 -6.49 15.33 11.92
N GLU A 88 -5.48 14.47 12.06
CA GLU A 88 -4.38 14.64 13.03
C GLU A 88 -3.07 15.13 12.41
N ARG A 89 -2.89 15.00 11.09
CA ARG A 89 -1.62 15.28 10.41
C ARG A 89 -1.79 16.31 9.31
N ASP A 90 -0.66 16.81 8.80
CA ASP A 90 -0.63 17.71 7.66
C ASP A 90 -1.35 17.11 6.45
N ILE A 91 -2.02 17.97 5.68
CA ILE A 91 -2.82 17.60 4.50
C ILE A 91 -1.99 16.75 3.52
N GLU A 92 -0.71 17.09 3.33
CA GLU A 92 0.18 16.35 2.45
C GLU A 92 0.45 14.92 2.93
N VAL A 93 0.57 14.70 4.25
CA VAL A 93 0.75 13.37 4.85
C VAL A 93 -0.53 12.55 4.67
N GLY A 94 -1.69 13.13 4.98
CA GLY A 94 -2.98 12.47 4.81
C GLY A 94 -3.25 12.06 3.35
N LEU A 95 -2.96 12.95 2.39
CA LEU A 95 -3.09 12.65 0.97
C LEU A 95 -2.09 11.62 0.48
N ALA A 96 -0.83 11.70 0.92
CA ALA A 96 0.18 10.71 0.57
C ALA A 96 -0.23 9.32 1.07
N PHE A 97 -0.66 9.22 2.33
CA PHE A 97 -1.15 7.96 2.89
C PHE A 97 -2.36 7.43 2.11
N ALA A 98 -3.41 8.24 1.91
CA ALA A 98 -4.60 7.81 1.19
C ALA A 98 -4.31 7.33 -0.24
N ARG A 99 -3.34 7.93 -0.93
CA ARG A 99 -2.98 7.49 -2.28
C ARG A 99 -2.07 6.25 -2.27
N MET A 100 -1.05 6.22 -1.43
CA MET A 100 0.02 5.22 -1.50
C MET A 100 -0.29 3.95 -0.70
N MET A 101 -1.12 4.06 0.34
CA MET A 101 -1.48 2.93 1.21
C MET A 101 -2.83 2.31 0.86
N TYR A 102 -3.48 2.77 -0.22
CA TYR A 102 -4.70 2.13 -0.71
C TYR A 102 -4.43 0.63 -0.98
N PRO A 103 -5.31 -0.32 -0.58
CA PRO A 103 -5.02 -1.77 -0.60
C PRO A 103 -4.99 -2.41 -2.00
N THR A 104 -4.18 -1.87 -2.92
CA THR A 104 -4.08 -2.28 -4.33
C THR A 104 -3.57 -3.70 -4.52
N VAL A 105 -2.76 -4.24 -3.59
CA VAL A 105 -2.26 -5.63 -3.68
C VAL A 105 -3.31 -6.65 -3.23
N VAL A 106 -4.16 -6.27 -2.28
CA VAL A 106 -5.31 -7.08 -1.82
C VAL A 106 -6.49 -6.80 -2.75
N VAL A 107 -6.29 -7.11 -4.04
CA VAL A 107 -7.29 -6.90 -5.09
C VAL A 107 -8.50 -7.79 -4.85
N GLY A 108 -9.68 -7.19 -4.88
CA GLY A 108 -10.93 -7.93 -4.91
C GLY A 108 -12.14 -7.06 -4.63
N GLU A 109 -13.32 -7.63 -4.84
CA GLU A 109 -14.59 -6.96 -4.59
C GLU A 109 -14.73 -6.46 -3.15
N GLU A 110 -14.12 -7.13 -2.19
CA GLU A 110 -14.19 -6.72 -0.79
C GLU A 110 -13.54 -5.35 -0.56
N THR A 111 -12.42 -5.07 -1.23
CA THR A 111 -11.75 -3.76 -1.16
C THR A 111 -12.62 -2.69 -1.82
N ILE A 112 -13.25 -3.00 -2.96
CA ILE A 112 -14.22 -2.09 -3.61
C ILE A 112 -15.40 -1.79 -2.67
N ARG A 113 -16.01 -2.83 -2.08
CA ARG A 113 -17.12 -2.69 -1.13
C ARG A 113 -16.72 -1.85 0.09
N ALA A 114 -15.50 -2.05 0.60
CA ALA A 114 -14.98 -1.25 1.71
C ALA A 114 -14.80 0.22 1.32
N THR A 115 -14.28 0.50 0.13
CA THR A 115 -14.18 1.86 -0.41
C THR A 115 -15.55 2.51 -0.56
N ASP A 116 -16.54 1.81 -1.09
CA ASP A 116 -17.90 2.33 -1.23
C ASP A 116 -18.55 2.64 0.11
N ARG A 117 -18.40 1.75 1.11
CA ARG A 117 -18.89 2.01 2.47
C ARG A 117 -18.26 3.26 3.06
N TYR A 118 -16.95 3.43 2.90
CA TYR A 118 -16.27 4.63 3.39
C TYR A 118 -16.76 5.91 2.68
N LEU A 119 -16.90 5.86 1.35
CA LEU A 119 -17.35 7.00 0.54
C LEU A 119 -18.81 7.41 0.77
N ALA A 120 -19.65 6.46 1.22
CA ALA A 120 -21.02 6.71 1.66
C ALA A 120 -21.11 7.38 3.05
N GLY A 121 -20.00 7.40 3.79
CA GLY A 121 -19.90 8.09 5.07
C GLY A 121 -20.14 9.60 4.94
N GLN A 122 -20.67 10.19 6.00
CA GLN A 122 -20.84 11.64 6.08
C GLN A 122 -19.46 12.31 6.23
N ASN A 123 -19.26 13.44 5.55
CA ASN A 123 -18.07 14.30 5.68
C ASN A 123 -16.74 13.72 5.18
N VAL A 124 -16.73 12.81 4.20
CA VAL A 124 -15.47 12.45 3.52
C VAL A 124 -14.90 13.70 2.80
N PRO A 125 -13.68 14.16 3.16
CA PRO A 125 -13.09 15.37 2.57
C PRO A 125 -12.96 15.24 1.05
N GLY A 126 -13.23 16.33 0.31
CA GLY A 126 -13.21 16.34 -1.16
C GLY A 126 -11.91 15.76 -1.78
N PRO A 127 -10.72 16.17 -1.33
CA PRO A 127 -9.46 15.60 -1.81
C PRO A 127 -9.31 14.08 -1.58
N ILE A 128 -9.71 13.60 -0.39
CA ILE A 128 -9.70 12.16 -0.05
C ILE A 128 -10.71 11.39 -0.90
N ARG A 129 -11.93 11.92 -1.03
CA ARG A 129 -12.98 11.35 -1.89
C ARG A 129 -12.47 11.15 -3.30
N ARG A 130 -11.79 12.15 -3.88
CA ARG A 130 -11.23 12.05 -5.23
C ARG A 130 -10.19 10.93 -5.35
N VAL A 131 -9.23 10.87 -4.40
CA VAL A 131 -8.20 9.83 -4.38
C VAL A 131 -8.81 8.43 -4.30
N LEU A 132 -9.82 8.23 -3.45
CA LEU A 132 -10.46 6.92 -3.29
C LEU A 132 -11.28 6.52 -4.53
N LEU A 133 -11.95 7.46 -5.18
CA LEU A 133 -12.66 7.20 -6.43
C LEU A 133 -11.69 6.81 -7.57
N GLU A 134 -10.60 7.54 -7.73
CA GLU A 134 -9.53 7.22 -8.70
C GLU A 134 -8.95 5.82 -8.43
N ALA A 135 -8.66 5.51 -7.16
CA ALA A 135 -8.10 4.22 -6.76
C ALA A 135 -9.08 3.05 -6.96
N LYS A 136 -10.37 3.27 -6.69
CA LYS A 136 -11.43 2.30 -6.98
C LYS A 136 -11.55 2.00 -8.48
N ASP A 137 -11.62 3.03 -9.33
CA ASP A 137 -11.69 2.86 -10.79
C ASP A 137 -10.48 2.08 -11.34
N ASN A 138 -9.28 2.40 -10.85
CA ASN A 138 -8.06 1.63 -11.17
C ASN A 138 -8.20 0.14 -10.82
N MET A 139 -8.73 -0.18 -9.64
CA MET A 139 -8.92 -1.56 -9.21
C MET A 139 -9.99 -2.29 -10.04
N GLU A 140 -11.10 -1.64 -10.35
CA GLU A 140 -12.15 -2.20 -11.21
C GLU A 140 -11.62 -2.49 -12.62
N ARG A 141 -10.81 -1.59 -13.18
CA ARG A 141 -10.13 -1.82 -14.47
C ARG A 141 -9.20 -3.03 -14.41
N ALA A 142 -8.39 -3.14 -13.36
CA ALA A 142 -7.48 -4.28 -13.19
C ALA A 142 -8.25 -5.61 -13.05
N MET A 143 -9.39 -5.62 -12.36
CA MET A 143 -10.26 -6.79 -12.24
C MET A 143 -10.87 -7.21 -13.58
N ARG A 144 -11.36 -6.25 -14.39
CA ARG A 144 -11.88 -6.52 -15.74
C ARG A 144 -10.81 -7.10 -16.66
N GLY A 145 -9.58 -6.57 -16.61
CA GLY A 145 -8.46 -7.10 -17.38
C GLY A 145 -8.16 -8.56 -17.04
N ARG A 146 -8.03 -8.89 -15.74
CA ARG A 146 -7.79 -10.27 -15.28
C ARG A 146 -8.88 -11.25 -15.70
N ALA A 147 -10.14 -10.82 -15.70
CA ALA A 147 -11.26 -11.65 -16.14
C ALA A 147 -11.20 -11.93 -17.65
N ALA A 148 -10.82 -10.95 -18.46
CA ALA A 148 -10.61 -11.11 -19.90
C ALA A 148 -9.45 -12.07 -20.18
N ASP A 149 -8.28 -11.86 -19.55
CA ASP A 149 -7.09 -12.73 -19.72
C ASP A 149 -7.39 -14.19 -19.35
N ALA A 150 -8.18 -14.41 -18.28
CA ALA A 150 -8.60 -15.73 -17.85
C ALA A 150 -9.55 -16.40 -18.86
N ALA A 151 -10.48 -15.65 -19.46
CA ALA A 151 -11.39 -16.16 -20.47
C ALA A 151 -10.66 -16.53 -21.78
N GLU A 152 -9.67 -15.73 -22.19
CA GLU A 152 -8.82 -15.99 -23.36
C GLU A 152 -7.95 -17.25 -23.14
N THR A 153 -7.31 -17.37 -21.97
CA THR A 153 -6.50 -18.54 -21.62
C THR A 153 -7.31 -19.84 -21.62
N VAL A 154 -8.60 -19.78 -21.22
CA VAL A 154 -9.50 -20.94 -21.28
C VAL A 154 -9.90 -21.26 -22.73
N GLY A 155 -10.15 -20.25 -23.56
CA GLY A 155 -10.46 -20.43 -24.99
C GLY A 155 -9.31 -21.06 -25.79
N ASP A 156 -8.07 -20.66 -25.52
CA ASP A 156 -6.88 -21.23 -26.17
C ASP A 156 -6.62 -22.69 -25.77
N ARG A 157 -6.83 -23.05 -24.50
CA ARG A 157 -6.67 -24.44 -24.04
C ARG A 157 -7.71 -25.40 -24.63
N VAL A 158 -8.95 -24.94 -24.81
CA VAL A 158 -10.00 -25.74 -25.46
C VAL A 158 -9.71 -25.91 -26.95
N SER A 159 -9.13 -24.90 -27.61
CA SER A 159 -8.77 -24.96 -29.03
C SER A 159 -7.55 -25.84 -29.33
N ALA A 160 -6.61 -25.96 -28.38
CA ALA A 160 -5.41 -26.81 -28.52
C ALA A 160 -5.66 -28.32 -28.27
N THR A 161 -6.87 -28.74 -27.92
CA THR A 161 -7.24 -30.14 -27.64
C THR A 161 -8.12 -30.75 -28.76
N ARG A 162 -8.16 -30.12 -29.94
CA ARG A 162 -8.86 -30.61 -31.15
C ARG A 162 -7.87 -30.87 -32.26
#